data_AF-M4CTM5-F1
#
_entry.id   AF-M4CTM5-F1
#
_cell.length_a   1.000
_cell.length_b   1.000
_cell.length_c   1.000
_cell.angle_alpha   90.00
_cell.angle_beta   90.00
_cell.angle_gamma   90.00
#
_symmetry.space_group_name_H-M   'P 1'
#
loop_
_entity.id
_entity.type
_entity.pdbx_description
1 polymer ?
#
loop_
_entity_poly.entity_id
_entity_poly.type
_entity_poly.pdbx_seq_one_letter_code
_entity_poly.pdbx_strand_id
1 'polypeptide(L)'
;MASSSRALSLLAFTLLLLAVLSTVSGHNITQILSESPEYSSFNSYLSQTKLADEINSRTTITLLVLNNGAMSSLAGKHPLSVVKNALSLLVLLDYYDPVKLHKISQGTTLTTTLYQTTGNAPGNLGFVNITDLKGGKVGFGSAAPGSKLASTYTKLVKQIPYNISVLEIDAPIIAPGILTAPAPSADGLNNITGLLEKAGCKTFANLLVTSGVLKTYVSTVEKGLTVFAPSDEAFKAEGVPDLTKLTQAEVVSLLEYHALAEYKPKGSLKTNKEAISTLATNGAGKYDLTTSTSGDEVILHTGIGPSRLADTVGDETPVVIFTVDQVLLPTELFGKSPAPAPAPEPVSGPTPSPAKSPSPAEAPSPVAASPPAPPVDDSPEGAPSDSPTSSEDSNAKNAAFHVSASAYVTTVLVTLAATSLLL
;
A
#
# COMPACT_ATOMS: atom_id res chain seq x y z
N MET A 1 23.11 -44.85 -18.11
CA MET A 1 23.65 -43.55 -17.62
C MET A 1 22.82 -42.34 -18.04
N ALA A 2 22.45 -42.15 -19.32
CA ALA A 2 21.79 -40.92 -19.79
C ALA A 2 20.51 -40.49 -19.02
N SER A 3 19.64 -41.44 -18.63
CA SER A 3 18.38 -41.15 -17.92
C SER A 3 18.59 -40.37 -16.61
N SER A 4 19.53 -40.83 -15.76
CA SER A 4 19.86 -40.19 -14.48
C SER A 4 20.32 -38.74 -14.62
N SER A 5 20.96 -38.39 -15.74
CA SER A 5 21.40 -37.01 -16.01
C SER A 5 20.22 -36.09 -16.34
N ARG A 6 19.22 -36.56 -17.09
CA ARG A 6 17.99 -35.79 -17.35
C ARG A 6 17.17 -35.62 -16.06
N ALA A 7 17.09 -36.65 -15.22
CA ALA A 7 16.45 -36.56 -13.91
C ALA A 7 17.12 -35.53 -12.98
N LEU A 8 18.46 -35.55 -12.86
CA LEU A 8 19.20 -34.54 -12.09
C LEU A 8 18.99 -33.12 -12.64
N SER A 9 18.99 -32.94 -13.96
CA SER A 9 18.81 -31.63 -14.59
C SER A 9 17.40 -31.05 -14.34
N LEU A 10 16.36 -31.88 -14.42
CA LEU A 10 14.99 -31.49 -14.08
C LEU A 10 14.85 -31.15 -12.59
N LEU A 11 15.47 -31.93 -11.70
CA LEU A 11 15.47 -31.66 -10.26
C LEU A 11 16.22 -30.37 -9.91
N ALA A 12 17.33 -30.09 -10.58
CA ALA A 12 18.08 -28.83 -10.43
C ALA A 12 17.26 -27.64 -10.93
N PHE A 13 16.53 -27.78 -12.04
CA PHE A 13 15.70 -26.71 -12.60
C PHE A 13 14.48 -26.40 -11.72
N THR A 14 13.82 -27.41 -11.15
CA THR A 14 12.72 -27.18 -10.18
C THR A 14 13.22 -26.62 -8.86
N LEU A 15 14.39 -27.03 -8.37
CA LEU A 15 15.00 -26.45 -7.17
C LEU A 15 15.41 -24.98 -7.40
N LEU A 16 15.91 -24.64 -8.60
CA LEU A 16 16.22 -23.26 -8.98
C LEU A 16 14.95 -22.41 -9.13
N LEU A 17 13.86 -22.97 -9.64
CA LEU A 17 12.58 -22.27 -9.77
C LEU A 17 11.91 -22.03 -8.40
N LEU A 18 12.06 -22.96 -7.45
CA LEU A 18 11.63 -22.77 -6.05
C LEU A 18 12.44 -21.68 -5.33
N ALA A 19 13.68 -21.41 -5.74
CA ALA A 19 14.55 -20.43 -5.11
C ALA A 19 14.16 -18.95 -5.37
N VAL A 20 13.16 -18.69 -6.23
CA VAL A 20 12.66 -17.33 -6.54
C VAL A 20 11.31 -17.04 -5.85
N LEU A 21 10.76 -17.97 -5.07
CA LEU A 21 9.66 -17.71 -4.14
C LEU A 21 10.16 -17.02 -2.85
N SER A 22 10.85 -15.89 -3.02
CA SER A 22 11.07 -14.94 -1.93
C SER A 22 9.73 -14.31 -1.54
N THR A 23 9.02 -14.94 -0.61
CA THR A 23 7.81 -14.37 -0.03
C THR A 23 8.15 -13.01 0.57
N VAL A 24 7.48 -11.97 0.10
CA VAL A 24 7.61 -10.62 0.67
C VAL A 24 6.91 -10.62 2.02
N SER A 25 7.62 -11.13 3.03
CA SER A 25 7.21 -11.03 4.42
C SER A 25 7.24 -9.56 4.81
N GLY A 26 6.05 -8.95 4.85
CA GLY A 26 5.88 -7.55 5.26
C GLY A 26 6.40 -7.38 6.67
N HIS A 27 7.27 -6.38 6.87
CA HIS A 27 7.77 -6.08 8.19
C HIS A 27 6.72 -5.31 9.00
N ASN A 28 6.78 -5.44 10.33
CA ASN A 28 6.12 -4.51 11.23
C ASN A 28 7.19 -3.88 12.14
N ILE A 29 7.46 -2.59 11.95
CA ILE A 29 8.52 -1.89 12.68
C ILE A 29 8.25 -1.84 14.18
N THR A 30 6.99 -1.72 14.61
CA THR A 30 6.67 -1.63 16.05
C THR A 30 6.86 -2.97 16.74
N GLN A 31 6.64 -4.07 16.03
CA GLN A 31 6.98 -5.42 16.48
C GLN A 31 8.50 -5.61 16.54
N ILE A 32 9.24 -5.23 15.48
CA ILE A 32 10.71 -5.32 15.44
C ILE A 32 11.35 -4.56 16.61
N LEU A 33 10.90 -3.33 16.88
CA LEU A 33 11.42 -2.53 18.00
C LEU A 33 10.91 -2.98 19.37
N SER A 34 9.82 -3.77 19.44
CA SER A 34 9.35 -4.36 20.71
C SER A 34 10.25 -5.48 21.23
N GLU A 35 11.07 -6.08 20.37
CA GLU A 35 12.08 -7.08 20.75
C GLU A 35 13.23 -6.48 21.60
N SER A 36 13.30 -5.15 21.77
CA SER A 36 14.42 -4.46 22.41
C SER A 36 13.97 -3.22 23.21
N PRO A 37 13.84 -3.32 24.55
CA PRO A 37 13.32 -2.25 25.41
C PRO A 37 14.08 -0.90 25.33
N GLU A 38 15.33 -0.93 24.88
CA GLU A 38 16.19 0.23 24.63
C GLU A 38 15.67 1.19 23.54
N TYR A 39 14.71 0.78 22.70
CA TYR A 39 14.02 1.62 21.70
C TYR A 39 12.55 1.91 22.04
N SER A 40 12.07 1.55 23.24
CA SER A 40 10.65 1.66 23.60
C SER A 40 10.09 3.08 23.48
N SER A 41 10.89 4.11 23.77
CA SER A 41 10.50 5.51 23.54
C SER A 41 10.36 5.84 22.06
N PHE A 42 11.30 5.39 21.21
CA PHE A 42 11.26 5.60 19.76
C PHE A 42 10.03 4.92 19.14
N ASN A 43 9.80 3.66 19.53
CA ASN A 43 8.65 2.86 19.11
C ASN A 43 7.31 3.51 19.53
N SER A 44 7.25 4.06 20.74
CA SER A 44 6.08 4.81 21.21
C SER A 44 5.81 6.05 20.35
N TYR A 45 6.84 6.85 20.02
CA TYR A 45 6.64 8.02 19.15
C TYR A 45 6.29 7.65 17.70
N LEU A 46 6.88 6.59 17.12
CA LEU A 46 6.44 6.07 15.81
C LEU A 46 4.95 5.69 15.80
N SER A 47 4.47 5.13 16.91
CA SER A 47 3.07 4.70 17.08
C SER A 47 2.13 5.90 17.26
N GLN A 48 2.48 6.84 18.15
CA GLN A 48 1.70 8.06 18.42
C GLN A 48 1.59 8.99 17.21
N THR A 49 2.67 9.12 16.43
CA THR A 49 2.72 9.96 15.23
C THR A 49 2.17 9.27 13.96
N LYS A 50 1.74 8.01 14.08
CA LYS A 50 1.34 7.12 12.98
C LYS A 50 2.41 6.89 11.90
N LEU A 51 3.65 7.33 12.11
CA LEU A 51 4.76 7.11 11.17
C LEU A 51 5.10 5.61 11.03
N ALA A 52 4.80 4.80 12.05
CA ALA A 52 4.85 3.34 11.97
C ALA A 52 4.04 2.77 10.79
N ASP A 53 2.83 3.28 10.55
CA ASP A 53 1.95 2.78 9.48
C ASP A 53 2.56 3.10 8.10
N GLU A 54 3.19 4.28 7.96
CA GLU A 54 3.87 4.66 6.72
C GLU A 54 5.14 3.83 6.46
N ILE A 55 5.96 3.60 7.49
CA ILE A 55 7.13 2.70 7.44
C ILE A 55 6.69 1.30 6.99
N ASN A 56 5.63 0.75 7.60
CA ASN A 56 5.08 -0.56 7.27
C ASN A 56 4.41 -0.62 5.88
N SER A 57 4.02 0.52 5.29
CA SER A 57 3.42 0.62 3.96
C SER A 57 4.42 0.63 2.79
N ARG A 58 5.73 0.46 3.09
CA ARG A 58 6.83 0.64 2.15
C ARG A 58 7.78 -0.58 2.18
N THR A 59 8.55 -0.76 1.11
CA THR A 59 9.62 -1.75 1.00
C THR A 59 10.92 -1.05 0.59
N THR A 60 12.06 -1.71 0.79
CA THR A 60 13.40 -1.21 0.45
C THR A 60 13.83 0.04 1.24
N ILE A 61 13.60 0.05 2.56
CA ILE A 61 13.84 1.21 3.44
C ILE A 61 14.91 0.95 4.52
N THR A 62 15.42 2.02 5.12
CA THR A 62 16.30 1.95 6.30
C THR A 62 15.78 2.85 7.42
N LEU A 63 15.58 2.30 8.62
CA LEU A 63 15.34 3.09 9.81
C LEU A 63 16.65 3.33 10.57
N LEU A 64 16.97 4.60 10.82
CA LEU A 64 17.97 5.01 11.81
C LEU A 64 17.28 5.17 13.17
N VAL A 65 17.42 4.17 14.03
CA VAL A 65 16.77 4.14 15.35
C VAL A 65 17.65 4.82 16.40
N LEU A 66 17.02 5.54 17.34
CA LEU A 66 17.66 6.11 18.52
C LEU A 66 17.30 5.30 19.75
N ASN A 67 18.28 5.02 20.61
CA ASN A 67 18.00 4.52 21.96
C ASN A 67 17.24 5.57 22.79
N ASN A 68 16.62 5.14 23.90
CA ASN A 68 15.77 5.99 24.75
C ASN A 68 16.45 7.29 25.23
N GLY A 69 17.78 7.32 25.41
CA GLY A 69 18.52 8.52 25.85
C GLY A 69 18.64 9.56 24.74
N ALA A 70 19.04 9.13 23.54
CA ALA A 70 19.06 9.99 22.35
C ALA A 70 17.66 10.42 21.91
N MET A 71 16.65 9.54 22.03
CA MET A 71 15.25 9.86 21.76
C MET A 71 14.66 10.89 22.74
N SER A 72 14.98 10.77 24.03
CA SER A 72 14.59 11.76 25.05
C SER A 72 15.17 13.14 24.75
N SER A 73 16.44 13.18 24.31
CA SER A 73 17.13 14.41 23.89
C SER A 73 16.52 15.05 22.64
N LEU A 74 15.87 14.26 21.77
CA LEU A 74 15.19 14.73 20.56
C LEU A 74 13.76 15.22 20.84
N ALA A 75 12.97 14.48 21.63
CA ALA A 75 11.53 14.72 21.75
C ALA A 75 11.09 15.47 23.01
N GLY A 76 11.87 15.47 24.10
CA GLY A 76 11.44 15.90 25.44
C GLY A 76 11.05 17.38 25.63
N LYS A 77 10.99 18.17 24.54
CA LYS A 77 10.57 19.59 24.52
C LYS A 77 9.71 19.96 23.30
N HIS A 78 9.32 19.00 22.46
CA HIS A 78 8.72 19.26 21.14
C HIS A 78 7.36 18.57 20.99
N PRO A 79 6.38 19.19 20.30
CA PRO A 79 5.06 18.58 20.06
C PRO A 79 5.15 17.43 19.04
N LEU A 80 4.13 16.58 19.01
CA LEU A 80 4.14 15.34 18.20
C LEU A 80 4.34 15.59 16.70
N SER A 81 3.87 16.70 16.12
CA SER A 81 4.12 17.04 14.72
C SER A 81 5.60 17.32 14.41
N VAL A 82 6.29 18.04 15.31
CA VAL A 82 7.73 18.32 15.21
C VAL A 82 8.54 17.04 15.41
N VAL A 83 8.13 16.20 16.38
CA VAL A 83 8.73 14.88 16.60
C VAL A 83 8.49 13.97 15.38
N LYS A 84 7.31 13.99 14.76
CA LYS A 84 7.02 13.27 13.52
C LYS A 84 7.97 13.67 12.40
N ASN A 85 8.09 14.97 12.13
CA ASN A 85 9.00 15.49 11.09
C ASN A 85 10.47 15.12 11.35
N ALA A 86 10.91 15.17 12.61
CA ALA A 86 12.26 14.74 12.98
C ALA A 86 12.47 13.22 12.81
N LEU A 87 11.49 12.39 13.16
CA LEU A 87 11.53 10.94 12.94
C LEU A 87 11.47 10.57 11.46
N SER A 88 10.70 11.31 10.64
CA SER A 88 10.63 11.12 9.18
C SER A 88 11.97 11.40 8.49
N LEU A 89 12.85 12.23 9.05
CA LEU A 89 14.23 12.43 8.58
C LEU A 89 15.14 11.23 8.91
N LEU A 90 14.76 10.38 9.88
CA LEU A 90 15.50 9.18 10.27
C LEU A 90 15.07 7.92 9.49
N VAL A 91 14.08 8.03 8.61
CA VAL A 91 13.67 6.93 7.71
C VAL A 91 14.16 7.22 6.30
N LEU A 92 15.18 6.48 5.87
CA LEU A 92 15.78 6.57 4.55
C LEU A 92 14.96 5.73 3.55
N LEU A 93 14.73 6.27 2.35
CA LEU A 93 14.00 5.61 1.26
C LEU A 93 14.86 4.62 0.45
N ASP A 94 16.14 4.54 0.76
CA ASP A 94 17.06 3.53 0.27
C ASP A 94 17.30 2.46 1.35
N TYR A 95 17.49 1.22 0.92
CA TYR A 95 18.03 0.15 1.77
C TYR A 95 19.55 0.30 1.95
N TYR A 96 20.02 0.34 3.20
CA TYR A 96 21.42 0.35 3.62
C TYR A 96 21.64 -0.67 4.75
N ASP A 97 22.53 -1.63 4.52
CA ASP A 97 23.08 -2.50 5.56
C ASP A 97 24.55 -2.13 5.84
N PRO A 98 25.19 -2.67 6.91
CA PRO A 98 26.56 -2.31 7.27
C PRO A 98 27.58 -2.57 6.17
N VAL A 99 27.31 -3.52 5.26
CA VAL A 99 28.19 -3.83 4.13
C VAL A 99 28.07 -2.78 3.03
N LYS A 100 26.86 -2.25 2.77
CA LYS A 100 26.66 -1.13 1.84
C LYS A 100 27.23 0.18 2.39
N LEU A 101 27.11 0.44 3.70
CA LEU A 101 27.64 1.66 4.32
C LEU A 101 29.18 1.78 4.16
N HIS A 102 29.93 0.71 4.41
CA HIS A 102 31.38 0.67 4.19
C HIS A 102 31.80 0.44 2.72
N LYS A 103 30.87 0.59 1.77
CA LYS A 103 31.08 0.49 0.32
C LYS A 103 30.43 1.64 -0.46
N ILE A 104 30.17 2.75 0.21
CA ILE A 104 29.67 3.97 -0.43
C ILE A 104 30.72 4.48 -1.42
N SER A 105 30.33 4.59 -2.71
CA SER A 105 31.21 5.13 -3.75
C SER A 105 31.64 6.55 -3.40
N GLN A 106 32.91 6.89 -3.66
CA GLN A 106 33.54 8.16 -3.26
C GLN A 106 33.52 8.44 -1.74
N GLY A 107 33.12 7.48 -0.90
CA GLY A 107 33.07 7.60 0.57
C GLY A 107 31.91 8.43 1.11
N THR A 108 31.05 9.01 0.27
CA THR A 108 29.91 9.83 0.72
C THR A 108 28.73 9.73 -0.26
N THR A 109 27.49 9.71 0.26
CA THR A 109 26.28 9.68 -0.57
C THR A 109 25.14 10.45 0.07
N LEU A 110 24.33 11.07 -0.78
CA LEU A 110 23.04 11.64 -0.44
C LEU A 110 21.96 10.54 -0.50
N THR A 111 20.96 10.60 0.38
CA THR A 111 19.77 9.74 0.29
C THR A 111 18.51 10.51 0.71
N THR A 112 17.38 10.17 0.09
CA THR A 112 16.06 10.77 0.34
C THR A 112 15.43 10.14 1.57
N THR A 113 14.68 10.93 2.36
CA THR A 113 13.98 10.45 3.56
C THR A 113 12.46 10.59 3.45
N LEU A 114 11.70 9.97 4.36
CA LEU A 114 10.24 10.20 4.44
C LEU A 114 9.89 11.68 4.63
N TYR A 115 10.75 12.47 5.30
CA TYR A 115 10.49 13.90 5.46
C TYR A 115 10.43 14.63 4.11
N GLN A 116 11.22 14.20 3.11
CA GLN A 116 11.15 14.77 1.77
C GLN A 116 9.83 14.47 1.05
N THR A 117 9.24 13.28 1.28
CA THR A 117 7.94 12.91 0.66
C THR A 117 6.73 13.63 1.27
N THR A 118 6.91 14.40 2.34
CA THR A 118 5.84 15.25 2.91
C THR A 118 5.61 16.55 2.13
N GLY A 119 6.50 16.93 1.21
CA GLY A 119 6.50 18.25 0.56
C GLY A 119 6.95 19.42 1.47
N ASN A 120 6.92 19.26 2.80
CA ASN A 120 7.26 20.29 3.78
C ASN A 120 8.78 20.56 3.92
N ALA A 121 9.62 19.82 3.19
CA ALA A 121 11.07 19.91 3.26
C ALA A 121 11.63 20.72 2.05
N PRO A 122 11.90 22.02 2.19
CA PRO A 122 12.41 22.83 1.08
C PRO A 122 13.84 22.45 0.70
N GLY A 123 14.08 22.24 -0.60
CA GLY A 123 15.41 21.88 -1.13
C GLY A 123 15.94 20.60 -0.49
N ASN A 124 17.16 20.65 0.06
CA ASN A 124 17.85 19.48 0.60
C ASN A 124 17.50 19.14 2.06
N LEU A 125 16.53 19.81 2.70
CA LEU A 125 16.24 19.60 4.14
C LEU A 125 15.70 18.20 4.46
N GLY A 126 15.06 17.51 3.50
CA GLY A 126 14.56 16.14 3.65
C GLY A 126 15.55 15.06 3.20
N PHE A 127 16.83 15.41 2.99
CA PHE A 127 17.87 14.46 2.62
C PHE A 127 18.91 14.30 3.74
N VAL A 128 19.45 13.09 3.84
CA VAL A 128 20.54 12.74 4.75
C VAL A 128 21.81 12.50 3.93
N ASN A 129 22.92 13.05 4.40
CA ASN A 129 24.25 12.68 3.93
C ASN A 129 24.78 11.53 4.80
N ILE A 130 25.24 10.46 4.15
CA ILE A 130 25.91 9.31 4.76
C ILE A 130 27.37 9.32 4.28
N THR A 131 28.33 9.21 5.20
CA THR A 131 29.76 9.22 4.88
C THR A 131 30.50 8.09 5.58
N ASP A 132 31.27 7.30 4.84
CA ASP A 132 32.19 6.31 5.39
C ASP A 132 33.44 7.03 5.93
N LEU A 133 33.73 6.81 7.21
CA LEU A 133 34.74 7.55 7.97
C LEU A 133 35.92 6.65 8.35
N LYS A 134 37.11 7.24 8.38
CA LYS A 134 38.35 6.57 8.76
C LYS A 134 38.21 5.87 10.12
N GLY A 135 38.69 4.62 10.17
CA GLY A 135 38.59 3.78 11.37
C GLY A 135 37.32 2.92 11.44
N GLY A 136 36.62 2.69 10.32
CA GLY A 136 35.45 1.81 10.28
C GLY A 136 34.22 2.42 10.95
N LYS A 137 34.08 3.74 10.89
CA LYS A 137 32.90 4.47 11.38
C LYS A 137 32.06 4.93 10.19
N VAL A 138 30.77 5.15 10.39
CA VAL A 138 29.89 5.77 9.38
C VAL A 138 29.20 6.96 10.03
N GLY A 139 29.34 8.13 9.43
CA GLY A 139 28.71 9.36 9.89
C GLY A 139 27.43 9.66 9.13
N PHE A 140 26.42 10.19 9.81
CA PHE A 140 25.19 10.72 9.23
C PHE A 140 25.00 12.19 9.63
N GLY A 141 24.39 12.97 8.74
CA GLY A 141 24.02 14.36 8.99
C GLY A 141 22.95 14.85 8.02
N SER A 142 22.31 15.98 8.32
CA SER A 142 21.42 16.64 7.37
C SER A 142 22.20 17.10 6.14
N ALA A 143 21.59 17.02 4.95
CA ALA A 143 22.18 17.53 3.72
C ALA A 143 22.05 19.06 3.54
N ALA A 144 21.54 19.78 4.54
CA ALA A 144 21.49 21.24 4.52
C ALA A 144 22.92 21.86 4.45
N PRO A 145 23.12 22.98 3.74
CA PRO A 145 24.43 23.63 3.67
C PRO A 145 25.01 23.98 5.05
N GLY A 146 26.25 23.56 5.31
CA GLY A 146 26.95 23.80 6.59
C GLY A 146 26.62 22.83 7.73
N SER A 147 25.73 21.85 7.51
CA SER A 147 25.45 20.78 8.47
C SER A 147 26.69 19.94 8.80
N LYS A 148 26.69 19.35 10.00
CA LYS A 148 27.73 18.43 10.48
C LYS A 148 27.26 16.99 10.41
N LEU A 149 28.20 16.07 10.21
CA LEU A 149 28.01 14.64 10.52
C LEU A 149 28.05 14.49 12.05
N ALA A 150 26.90 14.69 12.69
CA ALA A 150 26.77 14.73 14.15
C ALA A 150 26.37 13.36 14.75
N SER A 151 25.95 12.43 13.91
CA SER A 151 25.51 11.08 14.28
C SER A 151 26.47 10.03 13.72
N THR A 152 26.72 8.97 14.46
CA THR A 152 27.54 7.81 14.07
C THR A 152 26.70 6.53 14.06
N TYR A 153 26.96 5.62 13.12
CA TYR A 153 26.50 4.23 13.19
C TYR A 153 27.06 3.52 14.43
N THR A 154 26.18 2.91 15.23
CA THR A 154 26.51 2.15 16.44
C THR A 154 26.45 0.64 16.18
N LYS A 155 25.27 0.13 15.79
CA LYS A 155 25.05 -1.32 15.55
C LYS A 155 23.88 -1.59 14.62
N LEU A 156 23.88 -2.79 14.03
CA LEU A 156 22.72 -3.36 13.34
C LEU A 156 21.74 -3.91 14.38
N VAL A 157 20.47 -3.52 14.29
CA VAL A 157 19.39 -3.97 15.19
C VAL A 157 18.55 -5.05 14.53
N LYS A 158 18.19 -4.87 13.26
CA LYS A 158 17.42 -5.86 12.48
C LYS A 158 17.78 -5.73 10.99
N GLN A 159 17.83 -6.86 10.28
CA GLN A 159 17.98 -6.88 8.83
C GLN A 159 17.01 -7.90 8.23
N ILE A 160 16.19 -7.45 7.29
CA ILE A 160 15.44 -8.29 6.36
C ILE A 160 15.94 -7.90 4.97
N PRO A 161 16.83 -8.71 4.35
CA PRO A 161 17.56 -8.33 3.14
C PRO A 161 16.66 -7.74 2.04
N TYR A 162 17.09 -6.61 1.49
CA TYR A 162 16.39 -5.82 0.48
C TYR A 162 15.02 -5.23 0.88
N ASN A 163 14.44 -5.59 2.03
CA ASN A 163 13.15 -5.05 2.48
C ASN A 163 13.32 -3.95 3.54
N ILE A 164 13.93 -4.27 4.69
CA ILE A 164 14.15 -3.29 5.76
C ILE A 164 15.49 -3.55 6.48
N SER A 165 16.19 -2.46 6.77
CA SER A 165 17.34 -2.42 7.66
C SER A 165 17.06 -1.47 8.82
N VAL A 166 17.40 -1.88 10.05
CA VAL A 166 17.25 -1.05 11.26
C VAL A 166 18.61 -0.91 11.91
N LEU A 167 19.12 0.31 11.97
CA LEU A 167 20.48 0.66 12.40
C LEU A 167 20.40 1.61 13.60
N GLU A 168 21.08 1.33 14.69
CA GLU A 168 21.21 2.30 15.78
C GLU A 168 22.22 3.38 15.39
N ILE A 169 21.87 4.64 15.65
CA ILE A 169 22.80 5.78 15.64
C ILE A 169 22.89 6.43 17.04
N ASP A 170 24.07 6.94 17.37
CA ASP A 170 24.38 7.50 18.71
C ASP A 170 23.64 8.81 19.06
N ALA A 171 23.28 9.62 18.05
CA ALA A 171 22.66 10.93 18.20
C ALA A 171 21.63 11.22 17.10
N PRO A 172 20.59 12.04 17.35
CA PRO A 172 19.61 12.41 16.34
C PRO A 172 20.21 13.28 15.22
N ILE A 173 19.82 13.01 13.97
CA ILE A 173 20.14 13.88 12.84
C ILE A 173 19.25 15.13 12.91
N ILE A 174 19.87 16.30 13.05
CA ILE A 174 19.16 17.59 13.09
C ILE A 174 19.33 18.31 11.76
N ALA A 175 18.22 18.55 11.06
CA ALA A 175 18.17 19.53 9.97
C ALA A 175 17.72 20.90 10.49
N PRO A 176 18.23 22.02 9.94
CA PRO A 176 17.72 23.36 10.21
C PRO A 176 16.21 23.44 10.00
N GLY A 177 15.53 24.26 10.80
CA GLY A 177 14.09 24.50 10.66
C GLY A 177 13.19 23.46 11.34
N ILE A 178 13.54 22.17 11.39
CA ILE A 178 12.64 21.12 11.92
C ILE A 178 12.33 21.32 13.41
N LEU A 179 13.34 21.30 14.28
CA LEU A 179 13.11 21.43 15.73
C LEU A 179 12.69 22.84 16.17
N THR A 180 12.89 23.83 15.30
CA THR A 180 12.47 25.23 15.50
C THR A 180 11.19 25.57 14.73
N ALA A 181 10.53 24.60 14.13
CA ALA A 181 9.23 24.80 13.53
C ALA A 181 8.24 25.25 14.63
N PRO A 182 7.28 26.14 14.32
CA PRO A 182 6.21 26.45 15.24
C PRO A 182 5.56 25.17 15.76
N ALA A 183 5.22 25.13 17.05
CA ALA A 183 4.25 24.15 17.51
C ALA A 183 2.94 24.35 16.74
N PRO A 184 2.12 23.28 16.53
CA PRO A 184 0.76 23.44 16.01
C PRO A 184 0.04 24.47 16.86
N SER A 185 -0.19 25.65 16.29
CA SER A 185 -0.88 26.71 16.99
C SER A 185 -2.35 26.32 17.07
N ALA A 186 -3.07 26.82 18.09
CA ALA A 186 -4.52 26.78 18.05
C ALA A 186 -5.02 27.37 16.72
N ASP A 187 -4.36 28.40 16.20
CA ASP A 187 -4.64 29.00 14.90
C ASP A 187 -4.45 28.04 13.72
N GLY A 188 -3.50 27.10 13.75
CA GLY A 188 -3.33 26.10 12.69
C GLY A 188 -4.51 25.13 12.59
N LEU A 189 -5.01 24.68 13.75
CA LEU A 189 -6.15 23.76 13.84
C LEU A 189 -7.51 24.49 13.81
N ASN A 190 -7.55 25.79 14.09
CA ASN A 190 -8.73 26.65 13.94
C ASN A 190 -8.86 27.19 12.49
N ASN A 191 -7.75 27.44 11.80
CA ASN A 191 -7.71 27.99 10.43
C ASN A 191 -7.71 26.90 9.35
N ILE A 192 -8.52 25.85 9.56
CA ILE A 192 -8.81 24.82 8.54
C ILE A 192 -9.24 25.50 7.23
N THR A 193 -10.05 26.56 7.31
CA THR A 193 -10.48 27.36 6.14
C THR A 193 -9.31 27.96 5.36
N GLY A 194 -8.35 28.64 6.02
CA GLY A 194 -7.20 29.23 5.34
C GLY A 194 -6.25 28.20 4.72
N LEU A 195 -6.13 27.02 5.33
CA LEU A 195 -5.41 25.88 4.74
C LEU A 195 -6.11 25.38 3.47
N LEU A 196 -7.44 25.19 3.52
CA LEU A 196 -8.27 24.78 2.38
C LEU A 196 -8.26 25.81 1.24
N GLU A 197 -8.37 27.10 1.55
CA GLU A 197 -8.34 28.17 0.55
C GLU A 197 -6.99 28.25 -0.19
N LYS A 198 -5.89 28.03 0.53
CA LYS A 198 -4.53 27.95 -0.02
C LYS A 198 -4.34 26.72 -0.91
N ALA A 199 -5.05 25.62 -0.61
CA ALA A 199 -5.04 24.39 -1.40
C ALA A 199 -5.99 24.39 -2.62
N GLY A 200 -6.78 25.45 -2.83
CA GLY A 200 -7.75 25.50 -3.92
C GLY A 200 -9.08 24.78 -3.63
N CYS A 201 -9.42 24.60 -2.35
CA CYS A 201 -10.69 24.03 -1.87
C CYS A 201 -11.63 25.13 -1.32
N LYS A 202 -11.73 26.28 -2.00
CA LYS A 202 -12.41 27.49 -1.50
C LYS A 202 -13.93 27.30 -1.39
N THR A 203 -14.50 26.55 -2.33
CA THR A 203 -15.92 26.14 -2.35
C THR A 203 -16.24 25.31 -1.11
N PHE A 204 -15.40 24.32 -0.80
CA PHE A 204 -15.53 23.49 0.40
C PHE A 204 -15.33 24.31 1.69
N ALA A 205 -14.31 25.16 1.76
CA ALA A 205 -14.07 26.05 2.90
C ALA A 205 -15.27 26.96 3.19
N ASN A 206 -15.84 27.59 2.15
CA ASN A 206 -17.05 28.41 2.28
C ASN A 206 -18.26 27.58 2.75
N LEU A 207 -18.47 26.39 2.18
CA LEU A 207 -19.56 25.49 2.58
C LEU A 207 -19.46 25.05 4.06
N LEU A 208 -18.25 24.77 4.58
CA LEU A 208 -18.01 24.48 6.00
C LEU A 208 -18.35 25.66 6.92
N VAL A 209 -18.14 26.89 6.46
CA VAL A 209 -18.49 28.13 7.18
C VAL A 209 -20.00 28.37 7.15
N THR A 210 -20.64 28.33 5.98
CA THR A 210 -22.07 28.64 5.83
C THR A 210 -22.99 27.59 6.44
N SER A 211 -22.59 26.31 6.42
CA SER A 211 -23.32 25.22 7.11
C SER A 211 -23.09 25.18 8.62
N GLY A 212 -21.99 25.76 9.10
CA GLY A 212 -21.54 25.65 10.50
C GLY A 212 -20.75 24.39 10.83
N VAL A 213 -20.56 23.45 9.90
CA VAL A 213 -19.84 22.16 10.11
C VAL A 213 -18.38 22.37 10.51
N LEU A 214 -17.78 23.52 10.21
CA LEU A 214 -16.47 23.92 10.74
C LEU A 214 -16.40 23.80 12.28
N LYS A 215 -17.51 24.01 13.00
CA LYS A 215 -17.57 23.80 14.46
C LYS A 215 -17.48 22.32 14.84
N THR A 216 -18.13 21.42 14.10
CA THR A 216 -18.01 19.96 14.29
C THR A 216 -16.54 19.54 14.11
N TYR A 217 -15.89 20.02 13.04
CA TYR A 217 -14.48 19.73 12.75
C TYR A 217 -13.55 20.22 13.88
N VAL A 218 -13.65 21.49 14.29
CA VAL A 218 -12.84 22.06 15.38
C VAL A 218 -13.09 21.35 16.71
N SER A 219 -14.31 20.89 16.99
CA SER A 219 -14.61 20.07 18.19
C SER A 219 -14.14 18.61 18.09
N THR A 220 -13.77 18.15 16.89
CA THR A 220 -13.30 16.78 16.63
C THR A 220 -11.78 16.67 16.79
N VAL A 221 -11.04 17.78 16.60
CA VAL A 221 -9.58 17.92 16.77
C VAL A 221 -8.99 17.09 17.91
N GLU A 222 -9.58 17.13 19.11
CA GLU A 222 -9.05 16.46 20.31
C GLU A 222 -9.04 14.91 20.20
N LYS A 223 -9.90 14.35 19.34
CA LYS A 223 -9.96 12.91 19.03
C LYS A 223 -9.03 12.51 17.88
N GLY A 224 -8.45 13.51 17.22
CA GLY A 224 -7.85 13.43 15.90
C GLY A 224 -8.87 13.66 14.79
N LEU A 225 -8.45 14.35 13.74
CA LEU A 225 -9.29 14.74 12.61
C LEU A 225 -8.57 14.40 11.31
N THR A 226 -9.28 13.73 10.40
CA THR A 226 -8.86 13.58 9.00
C THR A 226 -9.90 14.28 8.13
N VAL A 227 -9.48 15.16 7.22
CA VAL A 227 -10.36 15.84 6.27
C VAL A 227 -9.96 15.48 4.84
N PHE A 228 -10.95 15.13 4.02
CA PHE A 228 -10.84 14.88 2.59
C PHE A 228 -11.51 16.04 1.85
N ALA A 229 -10.75 17.04 1.42
CA ALA A 229 -11.29 18.27 0.85
C ALA A 229 -11.38 18.19 -0.68
N PRO A 230 -12.58 18.27 -1.28
CA PRO A 230 -12.69 18.35 -2.74
C PRO A 230 -12.12 19.69 -3.23
N SER A 231 -11.38 19.66 -4.33
CA SER A 231 -10.91 20.89 -4.99
C SER A 231 -12.08 21.69 -5.57
N ASP A 232 -11.85 22.98 -5.87
CA ASP A 232 -12.81 23.80 -6.61
C ASP A 232 -13.13 23.22 -8.01
N GLU A 233 -12.33 22.29 -8.51
CA GLU A 233 -12.54 21.56 -9.78
C GLU A 233 -13.37 20.30 -9.56
N ALA A 234 -13.21 19.60 -8.43
CA ALA A 234 -14.03 18.46 -8.05
C ALA A 234 -15.53 18.80 -7.99
N PHE A 235 -15.90 20.01 -7.56
CA PHE A 235 -17.30 20.50 -7.58
C PHE A 235 -17.85 20.81 -8.99
N LYS A 236 -17.01 20.82 -10.03
CA LYS A 236 -17.38 21.06 -11.43
C LYS A 236 -17.41 19.78 -12.27
N ALA A 237 -17.07 18.62 -11.68
CA ALA A 237 -17.01 17.35 -12.37
C ALA A 237 -18.41 16.82 -12.76
N GLU A 238 -18.47 16.00 -13.81
CA GLU A 238 -19.71 15.35 -14.22
C GLU A 238 -20.19 14.36 -13.15
N GLY A 239 -21.49 14.37 -12.86
CA GLY A 239 -22.09 13.52 -11.82
C GLY A 239 -22.15 14.14 -10.42
N VAL A 240 -21.53 15.31 -10.18
CA VAL A 240 -21.73 16.06 -8.94
C VAL A 240 -23.19 16.53 -8.84
N PRO A 241 -23.90 16.25 -7.72
CA PRO A 241 -25.27 16.71 -7.53
C PRO A 241 -25.32 18.23 -7.34
N ASP A 242 -26.39 18.84 -7.85
CA ASP A 242 -26.63 20.28 -7.65
C ASP A 242 -26.94 20.57 -6.17
N LEU A 243 -25.92 21.07 -5.47
CA LEU A 243 -25.98 21.37 -4.04
C LEU A 243 -27.06 22.41 -3.68
N THR A 244 -27.54 23.21 -4.64
CA THR A 244 -28.63 24.17 -4.40
C THR A 244 -30.01 23.51 -4.27
N LYS A 245 -30.14 22.24 -4.68
CA LYS A 245 -31.35 21.42 -4.53
C LYS A 245 -31.38 20.60 -3.23
N LEU A 246 -30.29 20.58 -2.47
CA LEU A 246 -30.19 19.85 -1.21
C LEU A 246 -30.74 20.69 -0.05
N THR A 247 -31.37 20.01 0.91
CA THR A 247 -31.70 20.63 2.20
C THR A 247 -30.44 20.90 3.01
N GLN A 248 -30.53 21.83 3.97
CA GLN A 248 -29.42 22.17 4.85
C GLN A 248 -28.90 20.93 5.65
N ALA A 249 -29.76 19.96 5.94
CA ALA A 249 -29.38 18.71 6.60
C ALA A 249 -28.55 17.80 5.68
N GLU A 250 -28.94 17.65 4.42
CA GLU A 250 -28.19 16.86 3.43
C GLU A 250 -26.83 17.50 3.11
N VAL A 251 -26.75 18.84 3.08
CA VAL A 251 -25.48 19.57 2.95
C VAL A 251 -24.58 19.34 4.18
N VAL A 252 -25.13 19.36 5.40
CA VAL A 252 -24.37 19.05 6.63
C VAL A 252 -23.84 17.62 6.59
N SER A 253 -24.70 16.62 6.33
CA SER A 253 -24.27 15.21 6.20
C SER A 253 -23.24 15.00 5.09
N LEU A 254 -23.37 15.69 3.94
CA LEU A 254 -22.35 15.63 2.88
C LEU A 254 -21.00 16.17 3.36
N LEU A 255 -20.96 17.31 4.06
CA LEU A 255 -19.72 17.88 4.57
C LEU A 255 -19.12 17.06 5.73
N GLU A 256 -19.94 16.45 6.56
CA GLU A 256 -19.49 15.55 7.63
C GLU A 256 -19.03 14.18 7.07
N TYR A 257 -19.49 13.76 5.89
CA TYR A 257 -18.95 12.60 5.17
C TYR A 257 -17.51 12.81 4.67
N HIS A 258 -17.10 14.07 4.47
CA HIS A 258 -15.74 14.42 4.06
C HIS A 258 -14.72 14.46 5.21
N ALA A 259 -15.08 14.01 6.43
CA ALA A 259 -14.16 13.98 7.56
C ALA A 259 -14.35 12.78 8.50
N LEU A 260 -13.29 12.45 9.25
CA LEU A 260 -13.23 11.34 10.21
C LEU A 260 -12.92 11.83 11.62
N ALA A 261 -13.50 11.19 12.63
CA ALA A 261 -13.17 11.39 14.06
C ALA A 261 -11.88 10.64 14.51
N GLU A 262 -10.95 10.45 13.58
CA GLU A 262 -9.68 9.75 13.80
C GLU A 262 -8.56 10.41 12.98
N TYR A 263 -7.33 10.37 13.50
CA TYR A 263 -6.12 10.75 12.77
C TYR A 263 -5.62 9.60 11.88
N LYS A 264 -5.79 9.72 10.56
CA LYS A 264 -5.35 8.74 9.55
C LYS A 264 -4.51 9.42 8.46
N PRO A 265 -3.21 9.67 8.69
CA PRO A 265 -2.30 10.12 7.64
C PRO A 265 -2.15 9.05 6.54
N LYS A 266 -1.51 9.41 5.42
CA LYS A 266 -1.48 8.59 4.19
C LYS A 266 -1.03 7.14 4.43
N GLY A 267 -0.04 6.91 5.29
CA GLY A 267 0.39 5.57 5.70
C GLY A 267 -0.74 4.73 6.32
N SER A 268 -1.48 5.29 7.28
CA SER A 268 -2.62 4.62 7.94
C SER A 268 -3.76 4.29 6.98
N LEU A 269 -4.03 5.17 6.00
CA LEU A 269 -4.99 4.91 4.92
C LEU A 269 -4.49 3.80 3.98
N LYS A 270 -3.18 3.77 3.66
CA LYS A 270 -2.59 2.70 2.84
C LYS A 270 -2.65 1.31 3.48
N THR A 271 -2.64 1.24 4.81
CA THR A 271 -2.68 -0.02 5.57
C THR A 271 -4.07 -0.45 6.04
N ASN A 272 -5.09 0.41 5.88
CA ASN A 272 -6.48 0.09 6.26
C ASN A 272 -7.06 -1.05 5.40
N LYS A 273 -7.93 -1.86 6.01
CA LYS A 273 -8.64 -2.99 5.37
C LYS A 273 -10.12 -3.07 5.79
N GLU A 274 -10.61 -2.07 6.50
CA GLU A 274 -11.88 -2.09 7.24
C GLU A 274 -12.62 -0.78 7.00
N ALA A 275 -13.95 -0.86 6.89
CA ALA A 275 -14.79 0.33 6.67
C ALA A 275 -14.55 1.39 7.76
N ILE A 276 -14.45 2.64 7.34
CA ILE A 276 -14.13 3.78 8.19
C ILE A 276 -15.37 4.66 8.31
N SER A 277 -15.93 4.77 9.51
CA SER A 277 -17.05 5.68 9.78
C SER A 277 -16.61 7.15 9.72
N THR A 278 -17.39 7.96 9.01
CA THR A 278 -17.18 9.41 8.90
C THR A 278 -17.91 10.17 10.02
N LEU A 279 -17.73 11.49 10.11
CA LEU A 279 -18.48 12.32 11.05
C LEU A 279 -19.99 12.32 10.78
N ALA A 280 -20.43 12.00 9.55
CA ALA A 280 -21.84 11.88 9.23
C ALA A 280 -22.50 10.61 9.83
N THR A 281 -21.72 9.60 10.26
CA THR A 281 -22.28 8.35 10.80
C THR A 281 -23.04 8.61 12.09
N ASN A 282 -24.34 8.29 12.07
CA ASN A 282 -25.27 8.62 13.15
C ASN A 282 -26.31 7.51 13.34
N GLY A 283 -27.21 7.66 14.32
CA GLY A 283 -28.20 6.65 14.65
C GLY A 283 -29.22 6.29 13.55
N ALA A 284 -29.30 7.07 12.47
CA ALA A 284 -30.20 6.83 11.34
C ALA A 284 -29.47 6.37 10.05
N GLY A 285 -28.14 6.46 9.97
CA GLY A 285 -27.40 6.10 8.75
C GLY A 285 -25.93 5.76 9.00
N LYS A 286 -25.44 4.73 8.30
CA LYS A 286 -24.04 4.30 8.32
C LYS A 286 -23.28 4.92 7.17
N TYR A 287 -22.75 6.12 7.43
CA TYR A 287 -21.96 6.90 6.49
C TYR A 287 -20.49 6.43 6.54
N ASP A 288 -20.27 5.18 6.16
CA ASP A 288 -18.94 4.57 6.12
C ASP A 288 -18.28 4.79 4.74
N LEU A 289 -16.94 4.80 4.70
CA LEU A 289 -16.14 4.76 3.47
C LEU A 289 -15.12 3.63 3.52
N THR A 290 -14.59 3.22 2.37
CA THR A 290 -13.51 2.22 2.29
C THR A 290 -12.34 2.74 1.47
N THR A 291 -11.14 2.21 1.68
CA THR A 291 -9.92 2.65 0.98
C THR A 291 -9.23 1.49 0.27
N SER A 292 -8.75 1.73 -0.95
CA SER A 292 -7.86 0.82 -1.67
C SER A 292 -6.56 1.52 -2.07
N THR A 293 -5.50 0.76 -2.31
CA THR A 293 -4.19 1.29 -2.72
C THR A 293 -3.79 0.84 -4.12
N SER A 294 -3.07 1.71 -4.83
CA SER A 294 -2.42 1.41 -6.10
C SER A 294 -1.01 1.98 -6.09
N GLY A 295 -0.02 1.15 -5.73
CA GLY A 295 1.35 1.61 -5.45
C GLY A 295 1.39 2.53 -4.24
N ASP A 296 1.65 3.83 -4.46
CA ASP A 296 1.56 4.87 -3.43
C ASP A 296 0.27 5.73 -3.53
N GLU A 297 -0.62 5.44 -4.49
CA GLU A 297 -1.92 6.10 -4.59
C GLU A 297 -2.91 5.51 -3.58
N VAL A 298 -3.75 6.36 -3.00
CA VAL A 298 -4.89 5.99 -2.14
C VAL A 298 -6.18 6.41 -2.84
N ILE A 299 -7.11 5.46 -2.98
CA ILE A 299 -8.42 5.67 -3.57
C ILE A 299 -9.47 5.44 -2.49
N LEU A 300 -10.33 6.44 -2.27
CA LEU A 300 -11.48 6.41 -1.38
C LEU A 300 -12.70 5.91 -2.17
N HIS A 301 -13.51 5.03 -1.59
CA HIS A 301 -14.71 4.47 -2.21
C HIS A 301 -15.95 4.73 -1.35
N THR A 302 -16.96 5.35 -1.97
CA THR A 302 -18.23 5.75 -1.30
C THR A 302 -19.42 4.85 -1.65
N GLY A 303 -19.21 3.81 -2.46
CA GLY A 303 -20.28 3.01 -3.06
C GLY A 303 -20.92 3.64 -4.30
N ILE A 304 -20.73 4.94 -4.55
CA ILE A 304 -21.24 5.64 -5.74
C ILE A 304 -20.13 5.89 -6.75
N GLY A 305 -18.95 6.33 -6.29
CA GLY A 305 -17.78 6.54 -7.13
C GLY A 305 -16.47 6.47 -6.34
N PRO A 306 -15.35 6.19 -7.02
CA PRO A 306 -14.02 6.33 -6.44
C PRO A 306 -13.58 7.80 -6.46
N SER A 307 -12.81 8.21 -5.45
CA SER A 307 -12.13 9.51 -5.40
C SER A 307 -10.68 9.32 -4.98
N ARG A 308 -9.73 9.87 -5.75
CA ARG A 308 -8.31 9.76 -5.44
C ARG A 308 -7.89 10.81 -4.41
N LEU A 309 -7.04 10.38 -3.48
CA LEU A 309 -6.30 11.26 -2.58
C LEU A 309 -5.16 11.93 -3.37
N ALA A 310 -5.28 13.24 -3.64
CA ALA A 310 -4.36 13.97 -4.50
C ALA A 310 -3.11 14.44 -3.73
N ASP A 311 -3.25 15.47 -2.90
CA ASP A 311 -2.16 16.08 -2.12
C ASP A 311 -2.45 16.09 -0.61
N THR A 312 -1.41 16.34 0.19
CA THR A 312 -1.54 16.62 1.63
C THR A 312 -1.42 18.12 1.87
N VAL A 313 -2.49 18.75 2.33
CA VAL A 313 -2.57 20.20 2.60
C VAL A 313 -1.84 20.56 3.90
N GLY A 314 -1.93 19.68 4.89
CA GLY A 314 -1.25 19.79 6.18
C GLY A 314 -1.36 18.49 6.97
N ASP A 315 -0.33 18.16 7.73
CA ASP A 315 -0.23 16.96 8.58
C ASP A 315 0.42 17.36 9.91
N GLU A 316 -0.41 17.83 10.83
CA GLU A 316 -0.04 18.33 12.16
C GLU A 316 -0.72 17.46 13.22
N THR A 317 -0.10 16.31 13.55
CA THR A 317 -0.61 15.32 14.50
C THR A 317 -1.27 15.97 15.73
N PRO A 318 -2.59 15.77 15.98
CA PRO A 318 -3.46 14.71 15.45
C PRO A 318 -4.41 15.13 14.31
N VAL A 319 -4.09 16.17 13.53
CA VAL A 319 -4.91 16.61 12.38
C VAL A 319 -4.18 16.36 11.06
N VAL A 320 -4.92 15.88 10.04
CA VAL A 320 -4.44 15.82 8.66
C VAL A 320 -5.54 16.25 7.68
N ILE A 321 -5.16 17.03 6.67
CA ILE A 321 -6.05 17.52 5.62
C ILE A 321 -5.45 17.09 4.27
N PHE A 322 -6.25 16.42 3.45
CA PHE A 322 -5.91 16.02 2.09
C PHE A 322 -6.80 16.75 1.08
N THR A 323 -6.31 16.93 -0.15
CA THR A 323 -7.19 17.21 -1.30
C THR A 323 -7.68 15.90 -1.93
N VAL A 324 -8.89 15.93 -2.51
CA VAL A 324 -9.45 14.82 -3.28
C VAL A 324 -10.01 15.28 -4.62
N ASP A 325 -9.86 14.43 -5.63
CA ASP A 325 -10.20 14.76 -7.03
C ASP A 325 -11.71 14.82 -7.30
N GLN A 326 -12.52 14.13 -6.50
CA GLN A 326 -13.98 14.05 -6.64
C GLN A 326 -14.66 14.26 -5.29
N VAL A 327 -15.83 14.90 -5.30
CA VAL A 327 -16.70 15.03 -4.12
C VAL A 327 -17.13 13.64 -3.66
N LEU A 328 -16.95 13.33 -2.38
CA LEU A 328 -17.36 12.06 -1.78
C LEU A 328 -18.88 12.06 -1.61
N LEU A 329 -19.58 11.24 -2.40
CA LEU A 329 -21.04 11.14 -2.38
C LEU A 329 -21.48 9.88 -1.60
N PRO A 330 -22.09 10.01 -0.41
CA PRO A 330 -22.54 8.85 0.38
C PRO A 330 -23.77 8.17 -0.25
N THR A 331 -23.83 6.85 -0.14
CA THR A 331 -24.96 6.01 -0.59
C THR A 331 -26.28 6.35 0.09
N GLU A 332 -26.22 6.94 1.28
CA GLU A 332 -27.37 7.24 2.14
C GLU A 332 -28.15 8.46 1.65
N LEU A 333 -27.52 9.32 0.83
CA LEU A 333 -28.12 10.53 0.25
C LEU A 333 -28.30 10.42 -1.27
N PHE A 334 -27.33 9.82 -1.96
CA PHE A 334 -27.27 9.81 -3.44
C PHE A 334 -27.34 8.41 -4.05
N GLY A 335 -27.41 7.36 -3.21
CA GLY A 335 -27.64 6.00 -3.67
C GLY A 335 -29.02 5.88 -4.32
N LYS A 336 -29.11 5.11 -5.41
CA LYS A 336 -30.41 4.73 -5.97
C LYS A 336 -31.14 3.90 -4.93
N SER A 337 -32.30 4.39 -4.47
CA SER A 337 -33.17 3.67 -3.54
C SER A 337 -33.31 2.21 -3.98
N PRO A 338 -33.09 1.21 -3.08
CA PRO A 338 -33.28 -0.19 -3.42
C PRO A 338 -34.64 -0.39 -4.06
N ALA A 339 -34.67 -1.00 -5.25
CA ALA A 339 -35.91 -1.32 -5.92
C ALA A 339 -36.81 -2.09 -4.94
N PRO A 340 -38.10 -1.72 -4.77
CA PRO A 340 -38.99 -2.43 -3.85
C PRO A 340 -38.90 -3.92 -4.11
N ALA A 341 -38.61 -4.69 -3.05
CA ALA A 341 -38.40 -6.13 -3.16
C ALA A 341 -39.57 -6.76 -3.94
N PRO A 342 -39.31 -7.58 -4.97
CA PRO A 342 -40.37 -8.11 -5.84
C PRO A 342 -41.50 -8.69 -5.01
N ALA A 343 -42.71 -8.13 -5.18
CA ALA A 343 -43.88 -8.61 -4.48
C ALA A 343 -44.03 -10.11 -4.75
N PRO A 344 -44.24 -10.97 -3.73
CA PRO A 344 -44.24 -12.42 -3.91
C PRO A 344 -45.17 -12.82 -5.06
N GLU A 345 -44.62 -13.49 -6.07
CA GLU A 345 -45.39 -13.85 -7.27
C GLU A 345 -46.62 -14.68 -6.86
N PRO A 346 -47.81 -14.39 -7.40
CA PRO A 346 -49.02 -15.09 -7.03
C PRO A 346 -48.91 -16.56 -7.45
N VAL A 347 -48.74 -17.44 -6.45
CA VAL A 347 -48.56 -18.89 -6.63
C VAL A 347 -49.71 -19.49 -7.44
N SER A 348 -49.45 -19.70 -8.72
CA SER A 348 -50.42 -20.26 -9.66
C SER A 348 -50.60 -21.75 -9.38
N GLY A 349 -51.86 -22.19 -9.30
CA GLY A 349 -52.22 -23.55 -8.90
C GLY A 349 -51.74 -24.64 -9.90
N PRO A 350 -51.72 -25.91 -9.45
CA PRO A 350 -51.19 -27.01 -10.25
C PRO A 350 -52.03 -27.25 -11.52
N THR A 351 -51.36 -27.27 -12.66
CA THR A 351 -51.93 -27.61 -13.98
C THR A 351 -51.30 -28.93 -14.47
N PRO A 352 -52.06 -29.88 -15.06
CA PRO A 352 -51.67 -31.29 -15.08
C PRO A 352 -50.67 -31.69 -16.17
N SER A 353 -49.97 -32.82 -15.94
CA SER A 353 -48.96 -33.39 -16.85
C SER A 353 -49.56 -34.12 -18.07
N PRO A 354 -49.03 -33.91 -19.30
CA PRO A 354 -49.39 -34.70 -20.47
C PRO A 354 -48.82 -36.15 -20.40
N ALA A 355 -49.60 -37.13 -20.87
CA ALA A 355 -49.21 -38.54 -20.91
C ALA A 355 -48.57 -38.96 -22.25
N LYS A 356 -47.76 -40.04 -22.23
CA LYS A 356 -47.15 -40.67 -23.42
C LYS A 356 -47.95 -41.90 -23.86
N SER A 357 -48.06 -42.15 -25.17
CA SER A 357 -48.43 -43.45 -25.77
C SER A 357 -48.28 -43.40 -27.31
N PRO A 358 -48.23 -44.53 -28.06
CA PRO A 358 -48.02 -45.93 -27.68
C PRO A 358 -46.81 -46.59 -28.39
N SER A 359 -46.58 -47.89 -28.15
CA SER A 359 -45.72 -48.78 -28.95
C SER A 359 -46.24 -50.23 -28.85
N PRO A 360 -46.20 -51.06 -29.92
CA PRO A 360 -46.54 -52.49 -29.85
C PRO A 360 -45.42 -53.47 -30.28
N ALA A 361 -45.14 -54.43 -29.38
CA ALA A 361 -44.74 -55.84 -29.62
C ALA A 361 -43.41 -56.17 -30.39
N GLU A 362 -42.78 -57.34 -30.21
CA GLU A 362 -43.16 -58.58 -29.49
C GLU A 362 -41.95 -59.20 -28.71
N ALA A 363 -42.15 -60.33 -28.01
CA ALA A 363 -41.19 -61.00 -27.11
C ALA A 363 -40.71 -62.37 -27.70
N PRO A 364 -39.98 -63.32 -27.03
CA PRO A 364 -39.96 -63.65 -25.59
C PRO A 364 -38.57 -63.92 -24.92
N SER A 365 -38.66 -64.26 -23.62
CA SER A 365 -37.65 -64.52 -22.55
C SER A 365 -36.89 -65.88 -22.68
N PRO A 366 -36.11 -66.47 -21.70
CA PRO A 366 -36.08 -66.25 -20.22
C PRO A 366 -34.75 -66.46 -19.40
N VAL A 367 -34.89 -66.32 -18.06
CA VAL A 367 -34.16 -66.86 -16.86
C VAL A 367 -32.77 -66.39 -16.33
N ALA A 368 -32.80 -66.11 -15.00
CA ALA A 368 -31.89 -66.55 -13.90
C ALA A 368 -30.43 -66.03 -13.73
N ALA A 369 -30.30 -64.94 -12.99
CA ALA A 369 -29.67 -64.82 -11.64
C ALA A 369 -28.34 -65.51 -11.22
N SER A 370 -27.51 -64.72 -10.50
CA SER A 370 -26.49 -65.09 -9.47
C SER A 370 -25.15 -65.70 -9.91
N PRO A 371 -24.06 -65.63 -9.09
CA PRO A 371 -23.64 -64.64 -8.07
C PRO A 371 -22.15 -64.18 -8.27
N PRO A 372 -21.60 -63.23 -7.45
CA PRO A 372 -20.26 -62.66 -7.67
C PRO A 372 -19.09 -63.26 -6.84
N ALA A 373 -17.88 -63.23 -7.39
CA ALA A 373 -16.58 -63.47 -6.72
C ALA A 373 -15.44 -62.73 -7.49
N PRO A 374 -14.24 -62.48 -6.89
CA PRO A 374 -13.55 -61.20 -7.14
C PRO A 374 -12.12 -61.35 -7.74
N PRO A 375 -11.05 -60.55 -7.41
CA PRO A 375 -10.16 -60.01 -8.42
C PRO A 375 -8.78 -60.69 -8.55
N VAL A 376 -8.08 -60.40 -9.63
CA VAL A 376 -6.61 -60.35 -9.71
C VAL A 376 -6.19 -59.23 -10.66
N ASP A 377 -5.12 -58.54 -10.31
CA ASP A 377 -4.40 -57.55 -11.12
C ASP A 377 -3.00 -58.12 -11.38
N ASP A 378 -2.54 -58.11 -12.64
CA ASP A 378 -1.12 -58.27 -12.96
C ASP A 378 -0.81 -57.75 -14.38
N SER A 379 0.47 -57.43 -14.60
CA SER A 379 1.04 -56.79 -15.80
C SER A 379 1.60 -57.86 -16.80
N PRO A 380 2.40 -57.56 -17.87
CA PRO A 380 2.88 -56.27 -18.40
C PRO A 380 2.89 -56.14 -19.95
N GLU A 381 3.59 -55.10 -20.44
CA GLU A 381 4.29 -54.98 -21.74
C GLU A 381 3.50 -54.95 -23.07
N GLY A 382 3.93 -54.10 -24.01
CA GLY A 382 3.55 -54.24 -25.43
C GLY A 382 3.34 -52.95 -26.25
N ALA A 383 4.41 -52.43 -26.84
CA ALA A 383 4.39 -51.49 -27.99
C ALA A 383 5.38 -52.03 -29.06
N PRO A 384 5.49 -51.47 -30.29
CA PRO A 384 4.73 -50.37 -30.92
C PRO A 384 4.19 -50.76 -32.33
N SER A 385 3.68 -49.79 -33.11
CA SER A 385 3.78 -49.82 -34.59
C SER A 385 3.68 -48.45 -35.26
N ASP A 386 4.37 -48.38 -36.39
CA ASP A 386 4.87 -47.25 -37.15
C ASP A 386 3.91 -46.53 -38.11
N SER A 387 4.12 -45.20 -38.26
CA SER A 387 4.24 -44.46 -39.55
C SER A 387 3.03 -44.43 -40.54
N PRO A 388 3.08 -43.72 -41.71
CA PRO A 388 4.15 -42.90 -42.31
C PRO A 388 3.79 -41.49 -42.88
N THR A 389 4.83 -40.66 -43.11
CA THR A 389 5.05 -39.67 -44.23
C THR A 389 4.03 -38.51 -44.46
N SER A 390 4.32 -37.30 -44.98
CA SER A 390 5.46 -36.61 -45.66
C SER A 390 5.25 -35.06 -45.53
N SER A 391 6.08 -34.08 -45.93
CA SER A 391 7.44 -34.00 -46.54
C SER A 391 7.98 -32.54 -46.50
N GLU A 392 9.29 -32.38 -46.77
CA GLU A 392 10.04 -31.37 -47.60
C GLU A 392 9.45 -29.95 -47.88
N ASP A 393 10.22 -28.84 -47.96
CA ASP A 393 11.65 -28.48 -47.72
C ASP A 393 11.69 -26.91 -47.44
N SER A 394 12.75 -26.08 -47.35
CA SER A 394 14.17 -26.15 -47.75
C SER A 394 15.10 -25.12 -47.05
N ASN A 395 16.38 -25.17 -47.43
CA ASN A 395 17.50 -24.22 -47.25
C ASN A 395 17.17 -22.77 -46.82
N ALA A 396 17.82 -22.10 -45.85
CA ALA A 396 19.20 -22.09 -45.31
C ALA A 396 20.26 -21.27 -46.11
N LYS A 397 20.96 -20.33 -45.41
CA LYS A 397 22.44 -20.22 -45.29
C LYS A 397 22.93 -18.87 -44.71
N ASN A 398 23.93 -18.96 -43.81
CA ASN A 398 25.10 -18.07 -43.62
C ASN A 398 24.94 -16.55 -43.36
N ALA A 399 25.85 -15.85 -42.66
CA ALA A 399 26.88 -16.24 -41.68
C ALA A 399 27.40 -14.98 -40.94
N ALA A 400 28.02 -15.20 -39.76
CA ALA A 400 28.97 -14.37 -38.99
C ALA A 400 29.20 -12.87 -39.36
N PHE A 401 29.28 -12.01 -38.34
CA PHE A 401 30.59 -11.57 -37.79
C PHE A 401 30.49 -10.93 -36.40
N HIS A 402 31.65 -10.66 -35.79
CA HIS A 402 31.86 -10.33 -34.37
C HIS A 402 32.03 -8.82 -34.14
N VAL A 403 31.62 -8.32 -32.96
CA VAL A 403 32.33 -7.29 -32.17
C VAL A 403 31.77 -7.34 -30.73
N SER A 404 32.61 -7.05 -29.73
CA SER A 404 32.27 -7.18 -28.30
C SER A 404 32.31 -5.85 -27.57
N ALA A 405 31.33 -5.62 -26.70
CA ALA A 405 31.35 -4.61 -25.65
C ALA A 405 30.56 -5.13 -24.43
N SER A 406 31.25 -5.44 -23.33
CA SER A 406 30.62 -6.00 -22.12
C SER A 406 29.81 -4.93 -21.38
N ALA A 407 28.49 -5.05 -21.40
CA ALA A 407 27.56 -4.29 -20.56
C ALA A 407 26.91 -5.20 -19.50
N TYR A 408 26.43 -4.59 -18.42
CA TYR A 408 25.99 -5.27 -17.20
C TYR A 408 24.71 -6.11 -17.38
N VAL A 409 24.53 -7.08 -16.48
CA VAL A 409 23.45 -8.08 -16.52
C VAL A 409 22.07 -7.44 -16.43
N THR A 410 21.36 -7.37 -17.56
CA THR A 410 19.91 -7.15 -17.62
C THR A 410 19.18 -8.50 -17.65
N THR A 411 18.69 -8.96 -16.50
CA THR A 411 17.81 -10.13 -16.40
C THR A 411 16.41 -9.81 -16.92
N VAL A 412 16.25 -9.89 -18.24
CA VAL A 412 14.95 -9.79 -18.92
C VAL A 412 14.24 -11.15 -18.84
N LEU A 413 13.20 -11.25 -18.00
CA LEU A 413 12.25 -12.37 -18.07
C LEU A 413 11.27 -12.15 -19.23
N VAL A 414 11.40 -12.92 -20.30
CA VAL A 414 10.36 -13.09 -21.32
C VAL A 414 9.93 -14.55 -21.32
N THR A 415 8.73 -14.81 -20.81
CA THR A 415 8.08 -16.12 -20.87
C THR A 415 7.20 -16.21 -22.12
N LEU A 416 7.72 -16.82 -23.19
CA LEU A 416 6.89 -17.39 -24.24
C LEU A 416 6.96 -18.92 -24.17
N ALA A 417 5.79 -19.56 -24.12
CA ALA A 417 5.68 -21.02 -24.10
C ALA A 417 5.17 -21.51 -25.47
N ALA A 418 6.00 -22.27 -26.20
CA ALA A 418 5.58 -23.04 -27.37
C ALA A 418 6.50 -24.26 -27.56
N THR A 419 5.99 -25.39 -27.10
CA THR A 419 6.24 -26.78 -27.51
C THR A 419 7.08 -27.07 -28.78
N SER A 420 7.95 -28.09 -28.65
CA SER A 420 8.17 -29.22 -29.58
C SER A 420 9.52 -29.41 -30.30
N LEU A 421 10.30 -30.35 -29.73
CA LEU A 421 10.75 -31.61 -30.35
C LEU A 421 11.99 -31.65 -31.29
N LEU A 422 12.81 -32.69 -31.03
CA LEU A 422 13.98 -33.21 -31.78
C LEU A 422 15.26 -32.32 -31.81
N LEU A 423 16.46 -32.86 -31.56
CA LEU A 423 16.86 -34.23 -31.18
C LEU A 423 17.22 -34.36 -29.68
#